data_AF-A0A439QZK0-F1
#
_entry.id   AF-A0A439QZK0-F1
#
_cell.length_a   1.000
_cell.length_b   1.000
_cell.length_c   1.000
_cell.angle_alpha   90.00
_cell.angle_beta   90.00
_cell.angle_gamma   90.00
#
_symmetry.space_group_name_H-M   'P 1'
#
loop_
_entity.id
_entity.type
_entity.pdbx_description
1 polymer ?
#
loop_
_entity_poly.entity_id
_entity_poly.type
_entity_poly.pdbx_seq_one_letter_code
_entity_poly.pdbx_strand_id
1 'polypeptide(L)'
;MSAEMPKPREFTGKHMLVSILAFFAVVIGVNVTMATLAQKSWTGLVVENTYVASQQFNEEARKGRAQAALGWTGKLSVASGEVRYSLVDSQGKPVPLRGVKVLFRHPAYEAEDEALTLAAVAGTAGNADAFAVRHTPRNGVWIVEIDADAGLASPFRDVRRVMISNGALQ
;
A
#
# COMPACT_ATOMS: atom_id res chain seq x y z
N MET A 1 -3.57 -73.85 -35.81
CA MET A 1 -2.92 -72.68 -35.20
C MET A 1 -3.84 -72.20 -34.09
N SER A 2 -3.52 -72.49 -32.82
CA SER A 2 -4.35 -72.05 -31.69
C SER A 2 -3.87 -70.67 -31.25
N ALA A 3 -4.76 -69.67 -31.28
CA ALA A 3 -4.49 -68.34 -30.79
C ALA A 3 -4.60 -68.32 -29.26
N GLU A 4 -3.53 -67.93 -28.58
CA GLU A 4 -3.51 -67.69 -27.14
C GLU A 4 -4.24 -66.37 -26.86
N MET A 5 -5.40 -66.43 -26.20
CA MET A 5 -6.16 -65.23 -25.84
C MET A 5 -5.53 -64.59 -24.59
N PRO A 6 -5.14 -63.30 -24.64
CA PRO A 6 -4.52 -62.64 -23.50
C PRO A 6 -5.51 -62.55 -22.33
N LYS A 7 -5.06 -62.98 -21.15
CA LYS A 7 -5.86 -62.96 -19.92
C LYS A 7 -6.29 -61.53 -19.57
N PRO A 8 -7.58 -61.27 -19.29
CA PRO A 8 -8.05 -59.93 -18.94
C PRO A 8 -7.41 -59.44 -17.63
N ARG A 9 -6.97 -58.18 -17.60
CA ARG A 9 -6.41 -57.56 -16.40
C ARG A 9 -7.54 -57.25 -15.43
N GLU A 10 -7.53 -57.90 -14.28
CA GLU A 10 -8.54 -57.70 -13.24
C GLU A 10 -8.23 -56.44 -12.40
N PHE A 11 -9.26 -55.65 -12.11
CA PHE A 11 -9.17 -54.57 -11.13
C PHE A 11 -9.13 -55.21 -9.72
N THR A 12 -8.07 -54.94 -8.96
CA THR A 12 -7.82 -55.59 -7.66
C THR A 12 -7.86 -54.54 -6.56
N GLY A 13 -7.85 -54.99 -5.29
CA GLY A 13 -7.72 -54.09 -4.14
C GLY A 13 -6.48 -53.19 -4.20
N LYS A 14 -5.40 -53.63 -4.85
CA LYS A 14 -4.20 -52.81 -5.08
C LYS A 14 -4.47 -51.67 -6.09
N HIS A 15 -5.23 -51.96 -7.15
CA HIS A 15 -5.66 -50.93 -8.11
C HIS A 15 -6.57 -49.89 -7.43
N MET A 16 -7.48 -50.33 -6.56
CA MET A 16 -8.33 -49.43 -5.76
C MET A 16 -7.50 -48.57 -4.80
N LEU A 17 -6.57 -49.16 -4.05
CA LEU A 17 -5.70 -48.43 -3.12
C LEU A 17 -4.88 -47.34 -3.83
N VAL A 18 -4.26 -47.68 -4.97
CA VAL A 18 -3.50 -46.70 -5.78
C VAL A 18 -4.41 -45.57 -6.27
N SER A 19 -5.62 -45.89 -6.71
CA SER A 19 -6.58 -44.89 -7.21
C SER A 19 -7.01 -43.92 -6.11
N ILE A 20 -7.30 -44.44 -4.90
CA ILE A 20 -7.66 -43.62 -3.73
C ILE A 20 -6.50 -42.70 -3.36
N LEU A 21 -5.28 -43.24 -3.24
CA LEU A 21 -4.10 -42.45 -2.86
C LEU A 21 -3.80 -41.36 -3.91
N ALA A 22 -3.90 -41.68 -5.20
CA ALA A 22 -3.71 -40.70 -6.26
C ALA A 22 -4.74 -39.58 -6.22
N PHE A 23 -6.03 -39.92 -5.99
CA PHE A 23 -7.09 -38.92 -5.85
C PHE A 23 -6.81 -37.96 -4.69
N PHE A 24 -6.52 -38.49 -3.50
CA PHE A 24 -6.21 -37.64 -2.35
C PHE A 24 -4.92 -36.84 -2.52
N ALA A 25 -3.89 -37.40 -3.16
CA ALA A 25 -2.65 -36.68 -3.45
C ALA A 25 -2.91 -35.45 -4.34
N VAL A 26 -3.78 -35.57 -5.35
CA VAL A 26 -4.19 -34.43 -6.19
C VAL A 26 -4.95 -33.39 -5.36
N VAL A 27 -5.94 -33.80 -4.57
CA VAL A 27 -6.73 -32.89 -3.72
C VAL A 27 -5.83 -32.14 -2.72
N ILE A 28 -4.94 -32.85 -2.04
CA ILE A 28 -3.97 -32.26 -1.11
C ILE A 28 -3.03 -31.32 -1.86
N GLY A 29 -2.51 -31.72 -3.03
CA GLY A 29 -1.65 -30.89 -3.86
C GLY A 29 -2.31 -29.56 -4.22
N VAL A 30 -3.54 -29.61 -4.73
CA VAL A 30 -4.33 -28.41 -5.05
C VAL A 30 -4.55 -27.55 -3.80
N ASN A 31 -4.97 -28.15 -2.68
CA ASN A 31 -5.22 -27.41 -1.44
C ASN A 31 -3.96 -26.73 -0.89
N VAL A 32 -2.81 -27.40 -0.92
CA VAL A 32 -1.53 -26.83 -0.51
C VAL A 32 -1.09 -25.73 -1.47
N THR A 33 -1.26 -25.91 -2.79
CA THR A 33 -0.99 -24.85 -3.77
C THR A 33 -1.86 -23.63 -3.51
N MET A 34 -3.16 -23.81 -3.31
CA MET A 34 -4.08 -22.72 -2.96
C MET A 34 -3.68 -22.04 -1.66
N ALA A 35 -3.36 -22.79 -0.60
CA ALA A 35 -2.89 -22.24 0.67
C ALA A 35 -1.58 -21.45 0.51
N THR A 36 -0.66 -21.91 -0.34
CA THR A 36 0.61 -21.23 -0.62
C THR A 36 0.39 -19.96 -1.43
N LEU A 37 -0.50 -19.99 -2.43
CA LEU A 37 -0.85 -18.81 -3.21
C LEU A 37 -1.59 -17.78 -2.35
N ALA A 38 -2.53 -18.22 -1.51
CA ALA A 38 -3.27 -17.38 -0.59
C ALA A 38 -2.34 -16.73 0.45
N GLN A 39 -1.40 -17.47 1.04
CA GLN A 39 -0.41 -16.87 1.94
C GLN A 39 0.48 -15.83 1.25
N LYS A 40 0.78 -16.00 -0.04
CA LYS A 40 1.56 -15.03 -0.83
C LYS A 40 0.74 -13.81 -1.24
N SER A 41 -0.57 -13.95 -1.44
CA SER A 41 -1.46 -12.88 -1.89
C SER A 41 -2.21 -12.17 -0.75
N TRP A 42 -2.14 -12.68 0.48
CA TRP A 42 -2.76 -12.02 1.63
C TRP A 42 -1.91 -10.82 2.08
N THR A 43 -2.49 -9.62 2.05
CA THR A 43 -1.87 -8.33 2.40
C THR A 43 -1.76 -8.11 3.92
N GLY A 44 -1.46 -9.18 4.69
CA GLY A 44 -1.22 -9.10 6.13
C GLY A 44 -2.47 -9.28 7.02
N LEU A 45 -2.24 -9.86 8.19
CA LEU A 45 -3.18 -9.96 9.29
C LEU A 45 -3.46 -8.55 9.84
N VAL A 46 -4.72 -8.19 10.10
CA VAL A 46 -5.07 -7.01 10.89
C VAL A 46 -4.63 -7.26 12.34
N VAL A 47 -3.36 -6.93 12.59
CA VAL A 47 -2.65 -6.81 13.87
C VAL A 47 -2.50 -8.08 14.71
N GLU A 48 -1.24 -8.48 14.93
CA GLU A 48 -0.84 -9.64 15.74
C GLU A 48 -1.10 -9.47 17.25
N ASN A 49 -1.42 -8.25 17.70
CA ASN A 49 -1.75 -7.94 19.09
C ASN A 49 -2.64 -6.68 19.21
N THR A 50 -3.95 -6.85 19.37
CA THR A 50 -4.96 -5.79 19.49
C THR A 50 -4.64 -4.77 20.60
N TYR A 51 -3.91 -5.16 21.65
CA TYR A 51 -3.51 -4.26 22.74
C TYR A 51 -2.43 -3.25 22.30
N VAL A 52 -1.42 -3.72 21.56
CA VAL A 52 -0.39 -2.84 20.98
C VAL A 52 -1.02 -1.87 19.96
N ALA A 53 -1.98 -2.37 19.17
CA ALA A 53 -2.77 -1.56 18.25
C ALA A 53 -3.50 -0.41 18.98
N SER A 54 -4.12 -0.69 20.14
CA SER A 54 -4.88 0.30 20.91
C SER A 54 -3.99 1.41 21.50
N GLN A 55 -2.78 1.08 21.95
CA GLN A 55 -1.83 2.08 22.45
C GLN A 55 -1.31 2.96 21.32
N GLN A 56 -0.96 2.35 20.19
CA GLN A 56 -0.57 3.08 18.99
C GLN A 56 -1.69 4.01 18.53
N PHE A 57 -2.95 3.57 18.56
CA PHE A 57 -4.10 4.41 18.24
C PHE A 57 -4.22 5.63 19.17
N ASN A 58 -4.10 5.44 20.49
CA ASN A 58 -4.19 6.56 21.45
C ASN A 58 -3.05 7.58 21.23
N GLU A 59 -1.86 7.09 20.93
CA GLU A 59 -0.69 7.90 20.61
C GLU A 59 -0.86 8.68 19.30
N GLU A 60 -1.34 8.02 18.24
CA GLU A 60 -1.66 8.65 16.97
C GLU A 60 -2.78 9.68 17.10
N ALA A 61 -3.83 9.37 17.85
CA ALA A 61 -4.92 10.30 18.14
C ALA A 61 -4.42 11.55 18.89
N ARG A 62 -3.49 11.38 19.83
CA ARG A 62 -2.84 12.51 20.52
C ARG A 62 -2.01 13.36 19.56
N LYS A 63 -1.21 12.74 18.70
CA LYS A 63 -0.44 13.45 17.65
C LYS A 63 -1.38 14.20 16.69
N GLY A 64 -2.47 13.57 16.27
CA GLY A 64 -3.49 14.19 15.41
C GLY A 64 -4.16 15.41 16.07
N ARG A 65 -4.50 15.32 17.36
CA ARG A 65 -5.02 16.48 18.11
C ARG A 65 -4.02 17.62 18.23
N ALA A 66 -2.75 17.31 18.49
CA ALA A 66 -1.68 18.31 18.54
C ALA A 66 -1.49 18.99 17.18
N GLN A 67 -1.54 18.21 16.10
CA GLN A 67 -1.45 18.74 14.74
C GLN A 67 -2.65 19.62 14.38
N ALA A 68 -3.87 19.19 14.73
CA ALA A 68 -5.08 19.97 14.49
C ALA A 68 -5.05 21.33 15.20
N ALA A 69 -4.46 21.39 16.40
CA ALA A 69 -4.28 22.62 17.16
C ALA A 69 -3.32 23.63 16.50
N LEU A 70 -2.45 23.21 15.57
CA LEU A 70 -1.59 24.11 14.82
C LEU A 70 -2.38 24.99 13.84
N GLY A 71 -3.55 24.54 13.39
CA GLY A 71 -4.36 25.24 12.38
C GLY A 71 -3.68 25.35 11.01
N TRP A 72 -2.67 24.50 10.73
CA TRP A 72 -1.95 24.50 9.47
C TRP A 72 -2.74 23.74 8.39
N THR A 73 -2.59 24.17 7.14
CA THR A 73 -3.29 23.60 5.98
C THR A 73 -2.30 23.18 4.90
N GLY A 74 -2.30 21.89 4.55
CA GLY A 74 -1.50 21.35 3.45
C GLY A 74 -2.13 21.62 2.09
N LYS A 75 -1.34 22.09 1.13
CA LYS A 75 -1.73 22.27 -0.27
C LYS A 75 -0.97 21.27 -1.14
N LEU A 76 -1.66 20.21 -1.57
CA LEU A 76 -1.19 19.26 -2.57
C LEU A 76 -1.69 19.69 -3.95
N SER A 77 -0.81 19.67 -4.93
CA SER A 77 -1.13 19.82 -6.35
C SER A 77 -0.50 18.67 -7.14
N VAL A 78 -1.28 18.03 -8.00
CA VAL A 78 -0.77 17.17 -9.07
C VAL A 78 -1.31 17.77 -10.35
N ALA A 79 -0.42 18.26 -11.21
CA ALA A 79 -0.76 18.83 -12.51
C ALA A 79 0.50 18.96 -13.36
N SER A 80 0.34 18.99 -14.68
CA SER A 80 1.45 19.27 -15.62
C SER A 80 2.67 18.35 -15.45
N GLY A 81 2.46 17.11 -15.00
CA GLY A 81 3.52 16.14 -14.73
C GLY A 81 4.39 16.45 -13.50
N GLU A 82 3.88 17.25 -12.57
CA GLU A 82 4.54 17.61 -11.33
C GLU A 82 3.61 17.33 -10.13
N VAL A 83 4.18 16.71 -9.10
CA VAL A 83 3.56 16.62 -7.77
C VAL A 83 4.22 17.68 -6.90
N ARG A 84 3.43 18.60 -6.35
CA ARG A 84 3.89 19.71 -5.52
C ARG A 84 3.13 19.73 -4.20
N TYR A 85 3.85 20.03 -3.13
CA TYR A 85 3.30 20.21 -1.80
C TYR A 85 3.85 21.46 -1.12
N SER A 86 2.99 22.13 -0.36
CA SER A 86 3.34 23.26 0.51
C SER A 86 2.43 23.26 1.73
N LEU A 87 2.88 23.91 2.81
CA LEU A 87 2.13 24.00 4.06
C LEU A 87 1.95 25.48 4.40
N VAL A 88 0.75 25.87 4.85
CA VAL A 88 0.48 27.24 5.33
C VAL A 88 -0.05 27.21 6.75
N ASP A 89 0.24 28.25 7.53
CA ASP A 89 -0.27 28.41 8.88
C ASP A 89 -1.73 28.89 8.90
N SER A 90 -2.28 29.08 10.10
CA SER A 90 -3.66 29.57 10.28
C SER A 90 -3.88 31.01 9.79
N GLN A 91 -2.80 31.77 9.55
CA GLN A 91 -2.81 33.12 8.97
C GLN A 91 -2.54 33.10 7.46
N GLY A 92 -2.35 31.92 6.86
CA GLY A 92 -2.03 31.75 5.45
C GLY A 92 -0.56 32.00 5.09
N LYS A 93 0.35 32.14 6.07
CA LYS A 93 1.78 32.29 5.81
C LYS A 93 2.41 30.93 5.51
N PRO A 94 3.36 30.84 4.56
CA PRO A 94 4.09 29.60 4.32
C PRO A 94 4.80 29.09 5.57
N VAL A 95 4.70 27.79 5.82
CA VAL A 95 5.47 27.09 6.86
C VAL A 95 6.70 26.49 6.18
N PRO A 96 7.92 26.86 6.57
CA PRO A 96 9.12 26.33 5.95
C PRO A 96 9.28 24.84 6.27
N LEU A 97 9.60 24.07 5.24
CA LEU A 97 9.78 22.62 5.34
C LEU A 97 11.25 22.24 5.09
N ARG A 98 11.68 21.18 5.74
CA ARG A 98 13.01 20.58 5.59
C ARG A 98 13.01 19.41 4.60
N GLY A 99 11.87 18.74 4.47
CA GLY A 99 11.67 17.64 3.53
C GLY A 99 10.20 17.22 3.46
N VAL A 100 9.82 16.63 2.33
CA VAL A 100 8.46 16.11 2.10
C VAL A 100 8.54 14.74 1.44
N LYS A 101 7.87 13.78 2.05
CA LYS A 101 7.64 12.44 1.47
C LYS A 101 6.17 12.28 1.17
N VAL A 102 5.87 11.71 0.02
CA VAL A 102 4.50 11.45 -0.44
C VAL A 102 4.40 9.97 -0.79
N LEU A 103 3.36 9.31 -0.31
CA LEU A 103 3.03 7.94 -0.63
C LEU A 103 1.64 7.91 -1.27
N PHE A 104 1.58 7.54 -2.54
CA PHE A 104 0.34 7.25 -3.24
C PHE A 104 -0.02 5.79 -2.99
N ARG A 105 -1.09 5.55 -2.25
CA ARG A 105 -1.57 4.20 -1.95
C ARG A 105 -2.76 3.84 -2.82
N HIS A 106 -2.67 2.69 -3.49
CA HIS A 106 -3.79 2.18 -4.24
C HIS A 106 -4.80 1.56 -3.26
N PRO A 107 -6.11 1.86 -3.36
CA PRO A 107 -7.10 1.40 -2.38
C PRO A 107 -7.24 -0.11 -2.22
N ALA A 108 -6.78 -0.89 -3.22
CA ALA A 108 -6.95 -2.35 -3.25
C ALA A 108 -5.67 -3.16 -3.49
N TYR A 109 -4.58 -2.53 -3.95
CA TYR A 109 -3.39 -3.26 -4.42
C TYR A 109 -2.12 -2.55 -3.96
N GLU A 110 -1.53 -3.00 -2.85
CA GLU A 110 -0.29 -2.39 -2.32
C GLU A 110 0.88 -2.44 -3.31
N ALA A 111 0.88 -3.40 -4.24
CA ALA A 111 1.88 -3.50 -5.31
C ALA A 111 1.85 -2.30 -6.27
N GLU A 112 0.78 -1.51 -6.26
CA GLU A 112 0.65 -0.28 -7.04
C GLU A 112 1.01 0.98 -6.23
N ASP A 113 1.43 0.84 -4.97
CA ASP A 113 1.81 1.98 -4.13
C ASP A 113 3.08 2.66 -4.69
N GLU A 114 3.05 3.99 -4.78
CA GLU A 114 4.14 4.79 -5.33
C GLU A 114 4.66 5.79 -4.28
N ALA A 115 5.90 5.59 -3.83
CA ALA A 115 6.58 6.47 -2.87
C ALA A 115 7.45 7.51 -3.60
N LEU A 116 7.23 8.79 -3.29
CA LEU A 116 7.95 9.92 -3.85
C LEU A 116 8.64 10.72 -2.74
N THR A 117 9.90 11.09 -2.97
CA THR A 117 10.60 12.09 -2.16
C THR A 117 10.69 13.37 -2.97
N LEU A 118 10.14 14.46 -2.46
CA LEU A 118 10.10 15.73 -3.17
C LEU A 118 11.37 16.54 -2.88
N ALA A 119 11.77 17.37 -3.84
CA ALA A 119 12.90 18.29 -3.72
C ALA A 119 12.39 19.73 -3.50
N ALA A 120 13.18 20.57 -2.82
CA ALA A 120 12.84 21.98 -2.64
C ALA A 120 12.73 22.69 -3.99
N VAL A 121 11.64 23.45 -4.21
CA VAL A 121 11.40 24.21 -5.46
C VAL A 121 12.26 25.48 -5.50
N ALA A 122 12.44 26.13 -4.35
CA ALA A 122 13.29 27.29 -4.16
C ALA A 122 13.83 27.32 -2.72
N GLY A 123 15.08 27.75 -2.53
CA GLY A 123 15.78 27.71 -1.25
C GLY A 123 16.69 26.49 -1.09
N THR A 124 17.33 26.37 0.08
CA THR A 124 18.09 25.16 0.47
C THR A 124 17.18 24.21 1.24
N ALA A 125 17.44 22.90 1.11
CA ALA A 125 16.78 21.90 1.95
C ALA A 125 16.98 22.27 3.42
N GLY A 126 15.89 22.61 4.12
CA GLY A 126 15.94 23.12 5.49
C GLY A 126 15.08 24.36 5.74
N ASN A 127 14.71 25.11 4.70
CA ASN A 127 13.88 26.31 4.85
C ASN A 127 13.10 26.67 3.56
N ALA A 128 12.52 25.67 2.89
CA ALA A 128 11.82 25.87 1.63
C ALA A 128 10.29 25.85 1.82
N ASP A 129 9.60 26.80 1.19
CA ASP A 129 8.14 26.96 1.29
C ASP A 129 7.36 25.93 0.47
N ALA A 130 8.00 25.33 -0.54
CA ALA A 130 7.38 24.37 -1.43
C ALA A 130 8.39 23.30 -1.87
N PHE A 131 7.87 22.09 -2.01
CA PHE A 131 8.59 20.91 -2.47
C PHE A 131 7.87 20.31 -3.68
N ALA A 132 8.61 19.83 -4.66
CA ALA A 132 8.04 19.20 -5.85
C ALA A 132 8.92 18.08 -6.41
N VAL A 133 8.31 17.24 -7.23
CA VAL A 133 8.98 16.23 -8.04
C VAL A 133 8.27 16.10 -9.38
N ARG A 134 9.04 15.87 -10.45
CA ARG A 134 8.48 15.49 -11.75
C ARG A 134 8.00 14.04 -11.66
N HIS A 135 6.68 13.88 -11.59
CA HIS A 135 6.03 12.57 -11.57
C HIS A 135 4.60 12.74 -12.05
N THR A 136 4.12 11.77 -12.81
CA THR A 136 2.71 11.71 -13.25
C THR A 136 2.11 10.44 -12.71
N PRO A 137 1.42 10.48 -11.56
CA PRO A 137 0.73 9.31 -11.04
C PRO A 137 -0.29 8.79 -12.05
N ARG A 138 -0.53 7.48 -12.02
CA ARG A 138 -1.53 6.85 -12.88
C ARG A 138 -2.94 7.37 -12.58
N ASN A 139 -3.78 7.38 -13.61
CA ASN A 139 -5.20 7.72 -13.45
C ASN A 139 -5.87 6.70 -12.51
N GLY A 140 -6.72 7.19 -11.62
CA GLY A 140 -7.41 6.34 -10.65
C GLY A 140 -7.71 7.04 -9.35
N VAL A 141 -8.19 6.26 -8.38
CA VAL A 141 -8.43 6.72 -7.01
C VAL A 141 -7.25 6.34 -6.15
N TRP A 142 -6.77 7.29 -5.35
CA TRP A 142 -5.58 7.13 -4.52
C TRP A 142 -5.85 7.62 -3.10
N ILE A 143 -5.19 7.02 -2.12
CA ILE A 143 -5.02 7.61 -0.79
C ILE A 143 -3.60 8.17 -0.75
N VAL A 144 -3.48 9.49 -0.67
CA VAL A 144 -2.18 10.16 -0.60
C VAL A 144 -1.85 10.42 0.85
N GLU A 145 -0.77 9.81 1.32
CA GLU A 145 -0.18 10.08 2.64
C GLU A 145 1.05 10.95 2.46
N ILE A 146 1.10 12.07 3.16
CA ILE A 146 2.17 13.07 3.05
C ILE A 146 2.77 13.28 4.43
N ASP A 147 4.08 13.09 4.54
CA ASP A 147 4.84 13.42 5.73
C ASP A 147 5.73 14.64 5.43
N ALA A 148 5.41 15.77 6.05
CA ALA A 148 6.15 17.01 5.89
C ALA A 148 6.96 17.33 7.16
N ASP A 149 8.29 17.41 7.03
CA ASP A 149 9.17 17.81 8.12
C ASP A 149 9.15 19.35 8.25
N ALA A 150 8.40 19.84 9.22
CA ALA A 150 8.31 21.25 9.58
C ALA A 150 9.15 21.62 10.83
N GLY A 151 10.12 20.78 11.22
CA GLY A 151 10.92 20.98 12.43
C GLY A 151 10.17 20.72 13.75
N LEU A 152 9.01 20.06 13.68
CA LEU A 152 8.25 19.57 14.83
C LEU A 152 8.86 18.28 15.39
N ALA A 153 8.42 17.85 16.57
CA ALA A 153 8.83 16.56 17.17
C ALA A 153 8.39 15.33 16.35
N SER A 154 7.39 15.48 15.49
CA SER A 154 6.96 14.49 14.50
C SER A 154 6.57 15.20 13.21
N PRO A 155 6.74 14.58 12.03
CA PRO A 155 6.30 15.17 10.78
C PRO A 155 4.82 15.55 10.82
N PHE A 156 4.48 16.64 10.12
CA PHE A 156 3.09 16.99 9.88
C PHE A 156 2.54 16.00 8.86
N ARG A 157 1.53 15.21 9.26
CA ARG A 157 0.96 14.14 8.44
C ARG A 157 -0.35 14.58 7.81
N ASP A 158 -0.41 14.59 6.48
CA ASP A 158 -1.61 14.92 5.70
C ASP A 158 -2.05 13.69 4.91
N VAL A 159 -3.27 13.22 5.18
CA VAL A 159 -3.84 12.04 4.51
C VAL A 159 -5.14 12.45 3.84
N ARG A 160 -5.21 12.24 2.52
CA ARG A 160 -6.38 12.59 1.73
C ARG A 160 -6.64 11.57 0.63
N ARG A 161 -7.92 11.27 0.39
CA ARG A 161 -8.34 10.49 -0.77
C ARG A 161 -8.51 11.44 -1.95
N VAL A 162 -7.91 11.10 -3.08
CA VAL A 162 -7.94 11.92 -4.31
C VAL A 162 -8.32 11.09 -5.52
N MET A 163 -8.84 11.75 -6.54
CA MET A 163 -9.00 11.18 -7.87
C MET A 163 -8.01 11.87 -8.82
N ILE A 164 -7.26 11.06 -9.55
CA ILE A 164 -6.31 11.53 -10.55
C ILE A 164 -6.86 11.16 -11.92
N SER A 165 -6.96 12.16 -12.78
CA SER A 165 -7.38 11.97 -14.17
C SER A 165 -6.56 12.90 -15.06
N ASN A 166 -6.10 12.40 -16.22
CA ASN A 166 -5.27 13.14 -17.16
C ASN A 166 -4.03 13.78 -16.50
N GLY A 167 -3.45 13.09 -15.51
CA GLY A 167 -2.27 13.58 -14.77
C GLY A 167 -2.53 14.77 -13.84
N ALA A 168 -3.80 15.02 -13.48
CA ALA A 168 -4.17 16.09 -12.56
C ALA A 168 -5.12 15.61 -11.45
N LEU A 169 -5.06 16.28 -10.29
CA LEU A 169 -6.08 16.15 -9.24
C LEU A 169 -7.42 16.71 -9.73
N GLN A 170 -8.50 15.97 -9.45
CA GLN A 170 -9.89 16.41 -9.62
C GLN A 170 -10.43 17.04 -8.34
#